data_AF-A0A534JJW5-F1
#
_entry.id   AF-A0A534JJW5-F1
#
_cell.length_a   1.000
_cell.length_b   1.000
_cell.length_c   1.000
_cell.angle_alpha   90.00
_cell.angle_beta   90.00
_cell.angle_gamma   90.00
#
_symmetry.space_group_name_H-M   'P 1'
#
loop_
_entity.id
_entity.type
_entity.pdbx_description
1 polymer ?
#
loop_
_entity_poly.entity_id
_entity_poly.type
_entity_poly.pdbx_seq_one_letter_code
_entity_poly.pdbx_strand_id
1 'polypeptide(L)'
;MEVPPGRLEASAAGGREALISFLSEAERRGLNGVLAIHRVKEETPAKGVVVFNGGNGRLASHSWRETVDGPEAVAAILRDGLSDDASLELRSYDHRGNTVRVDQLVSAHPDARIDGLPDVTAILAEVESDEREDRRRRFKSMAGPDLNEVRSDLQSVTDGFASLTRQFHEIRARDDAAVGAATHAAELELEKRRAEVRALSTEVEARRSRLSADARELEAQNSSLLARAKEVAETQSVLVANRKQLQELFDSVQVEMEKVAAARRDLDATGEAVASREKAVIEREATAGALEARFKEVESAAAARLKDMELRDAEIRERADALRESARAVEQAQKAILKRERELTMKEDALASASDLQDQAKTALERLRSKIEAEKKALAREAERLKVRADALAREKTALQRARKDAARREAKAEGVETAVDESRRRLKDHATRLVRAERGALLRARDLVSRDAGLKRRESALARAVKTFEERESAAEDRDRALGEREAALASKEAANAASSEGASERLSALEENLREREAAITAREAKVKDTEQSIESKAAELEVLEDEFVQRQAALHSAKSKVKEVDAGIQSEREKLDRMRAAFEKT
;
A
#
# COMPACT_ATOMS: atom_id res chain seq x y z
N MET A 1 -38.80 -12.72 -29.06
CA MET A 1 -37.40 -13.01 -28.62
C MET A 1 -37.37 -13.99 -27.44
N GLU A 2 -36.52 -15.01 -27.46
CA GLU A 2 -36.24 -15.87 -26.29
C GLU A 2 -35.01 -15.36 -25.55
N VAL A 3 -35.17 -14.96 -24.30
CA VAL A 3 -34.08 -14.50 -23.44
C VAL A 3 -33.81 -15.53 -22.33
N PRO A 4 -32.55 -15.77 -21.95
CA PRO A 4 -32.21 -16.69 -20.85
C PRO A 4 -32.89 -16.26 -19.54
N PRO A 5 -33.38 -17.22 -18.73
CA PRO A 5 -33.97 -16.88 -17.44
C PRO A 5 -32.88 -16.40 -16.47
N GLY A 6 -32.99 -15.15 -16.00
CA GLY A 6 -32.16 -14.61 -14.92
C GLY A 6 -32.64 -15.06 -13.54
N ARG A 7 -31.88 -14.69 -12.49
CA ARG A 7 -32.28 -14.88 -11.09
C ARG A 7 -33.40 -13.91 -10.74
N LEU A 8 -34.51 -14.39 -10.19
CA LEU A 8 -35.60 -13.53 -9.74
C LEU A 8 -35.15 -12.63 -8.58
N GLU A 9 -35.28 -11.33 -8.75
CA GLU A 9 -34.98 -10.30 -7.73
C GLU A 9 -36.27 -9.79 -7.08
N ALA A 10 -37.29 -9.50 -7.90
CA ALA A 10 -38.57 -8.99 -7.43
C ALA A 10 -39.72 -9.46 -8.33
N SER A 11 -40.89 -9.66 -7.72
CA SER A 11 -42.14 -9.99 -8.42
C SER A 11 -43.30 -9.20 -7.82
N ALA A 12 -44.15 -8.61 -8.66
CA ALA A 12 -45.32 -7.86 -8.22
C ALA A 12 -46.49 -8.05 -9.18
N ALA A 13 -47.71 -7.85 -8.69
CA ALA A 13 -48.85 -7.62 -9.58
C ALA A 13 -48.63 -6.33 -10.38
N GLY A 14 -49.21 -6.29 -11.57
CA GLY A 14 -49.16 -5.14 -12.45
C GLY A 14 -49.86 -3.93 -11.84
N GLY A 15 -49.67 -2.79 -12.48
CA GLY A 15 -50.15 -1.51 -11.98
C GLY A 15 -49.07 -0.43 -12.06
N ARG A 16 -49.52 0.83 -12.13
CA ARG A 16 -48.67 2.00 -12.34
C ARG A 16 -47.53 2.11 -11.33
N GLU A 17 -47.84 1.94 -10.05
CA GLU A 17 -46.84 2.07 -8.97
C GLU A 17 -45.79 0.97 -9.03
N ALA A 18 -46.22 -0.28 -9.25
CA ALA A 18 -45.31 -1.43 -9.35
C ALA A 18 -44.38 -1.31 -10.57
N LEU A 19 -44.92 -0.91 -11.73
CA LEU A 19 -44.15 -0.72 -12.96
C LEU A 19 -43.12 0.41 -12.81
N ILE A 20 -43.53 1.57 -12.28
CA ILE A 20 -42.60 2.69 -12.03
C ILE A 20 -41.53 2.30 -11.01
N SER A 21 -41.91 1.57 -9.95
CA SER A 21 -40.98 1.07 -8.95
C SER A 21 -39.91 0.18 -9.57
N PHE A 22 -40.30 -0.81 -10.40
CA PHE A 22 -39.35 -1.74 -11.02
C PHE A 22 -38.44 -1.07 -12.04
N LEU A 23 -38.96 -0.13 -12.82
CA LEU A 23 -38.15 0.64 -13.78
C LEU A 23 -37.16 1.57 -13.06
N SER A 24 -37.62 2.25 -12.01
CA SER A 24 -36.76 3.10 -11.16
C SER A 24 -35.71 2.27 -10.42
N GLU A 25 -36.05 1.07 -9.98
CA GLU A 25 -35.12 0.17 -9.32
C GLU A 25 -34.05 -0.34 -10.29
N ALA A 26 -34.45 -0.73 -11.51
CA ALA A 26 -33.52 -1.15 -12.55
C ALA A 26 -32.52 -0.04 -12.90
N GLU A 27 -32.99 1.20 -13.04
CA GLU A 27 -32.15 2.38 -13.32
C GLU A 27 -31.21 2.70 -12.14
N ARG A 28 -31.75 2.83 -10.92
CA ARG A 28 -30.95 3.16 -9.71
C ARG A 28 -29.86 2.14 -9.42
N ARG A 29 -30.14 0.86 -9.65
CA ARG A 29 -29.19 -0.23 -9.38
C ARG A 29 -28.23 -0.47 -10.54
N GLY A 30 -28.40 0.21 -11.67
CA GLY A 30 -27.63 -0.05 -12.88
C GLY A 30 -27.75 -1.51 -13.33
N LEU A 31 -28.95 -2.08 -13.22
CA LEU A 31 -29.18 -3.53 -13.35
C LEU A 31 -28.78 -4.06 -14.74
N ASN A 32 -28.06 -5.18 -14.78
CA ASN A 32 -27.97 -6.03 -15.95
C ASN A 32 -28.94 -7.20 -15.79
N GLY A 33 -30.02 -7.20 -16.55
CA GLY A 33 -31.14 -8.09 -16.26
C GLY A 33 -32.28 -7.99 -17.23
N VAL A 34 -33.41 -8.58 -16.86
CA VAL A 34 -34.63 -8.58 -17.67
C VAL A 34 -35.84 -8.28 -16.80
N LEU A 35 -36.73 -7.41 -17.30
CA LEU A 35 -38.08 -7.26 -16.82
C LEU A 35 -39.01 -8.06 -17.74
N ALA A 36 -39.66 -9.07 -17.18
CA ALA A 36 -40.67 -9.87 -17.87
C ALA A 36 -42.06 -9.49 -17.37
N ILE A 37 -42.96 -9.21 -18.29
CA ILE A 37 -44.36 -8.87 -18.02
C ILE A 37 -45.22 -9.98 -18.63
N HIS A 38 -46.05 -10.60 -17.81
CA HIS A 38 -46.97 -11.65 -18.24
C HIS A 38 -48.39 -11.21 -17.96
N ARG A 39 -49.25 -11.19 -18.98
CA ARG A 39 -50.67 -10.87 -18.81
C ARG A 39 -51.51 -11.89 -19.57
N VAL A 40 -52.53 -12.44 -18.92
CA VAL A 40 -53.48 -13.33 -19.58
C VAL A 40 -54.53 -12.47 -20.27
N LYS A 41 -54.52 -12.42 -21.60
CA LYS A 41 -55.57 -11.78 -22.41
C LYS A 41 -56.34 -12.84 -23.17
N GLU A 42 -57.64 -12.91 -22.94
CA GLU A 42 -58.53 -13.92 -23.55
C GLU A 42 -58.03 -15.35 -23.23
N GLU A 43 -57.39 -16.03 -24.19
CA GLU A 43 -56.87 -17.41 -24.10
C GLU A 43 -55.35 -17.53 -24.39
N THR A 44 -54.66 -16.44 -24.71
CA THR A 44 -53.22 -16.45 -25.03
C THR A 44 -52.44 -15.51 -24.10
N PRO A 45 -51.37 -15.97 -23.43
CA PRO A 45 -50.58 -15.12 -22.55
C PRO A 45 -49.79 -14.11 -23.39
N ALA A 46 -50.04 -12.82 -23.16
CA ALA A 46 -49.19 -11.76 -23.67
C ALA A 46 -47.91 -11.72 -22.81
N LYS A 47 -46.75 -11.77 -23.46
CA LYS A 47 -45.44 -11.73 -22.82
C LYS A 47 -44.64 -10.55 -23.34
N GLY A 48 -44.31 -9.64 -22.43
CA GLY A 48 -43.42 -8.52 -22.66
C GLY A 48 -42.06 -8.74 -22.03
N VAL A 49 -40.98 -8.37 -22.70
CA VAL A 49 -39.61 -8.55 -22.23
C VAL A 49 -38.82 -7.28 -22.51
N VAL A 50 -38.20 -6.70 -21.48
CA VAL A 50 -37.22 -5.60 -21.59
C VAL A 50 -35.91 -6.03 -20.96
N VAL A 51 -34.81 -5.97 -21.72
CA VAL A 51 -33.47 -6.30 -21.23
C VAL A 51 -32.71 -5.01 -20.90
N PHE A 52 -32.11 -4.97 -19.73
CA PHE A 52 -31.34 -3.84 -19.20
C PHE A 52 -29.84 -4.12 -19.26
N ASN A 53 -29.06 -3.07 -19.57
CA ASN A 53 -27.60 -3.03 -19.43
C ASN A 53 -27.23 -1.74 -18.71
N GLY A 54 -26.68 -1.85 -17.50
CA GLY A 54 -26.36 -0.69 -16.67
C GLY A 54 -27.60 0.14 -16.32
N GLY A 55 -28.77 -0.50 -16.15
CA GLY A 55 -30.03 0.18 -15.84
C GLY A 55 -30.73 0.85 -17.02
N ASN A 56 -30.10 0.87 -18.19
CA ASN A 56 -30.71 1.36 -19.43
C ASN A 56 -31.34 0.21 -20.22
N GLY A 57 -32.58 0.39 -20.69
CA GLY A 57 -33.21 -0.56 -21.61
C GLY A 57 -32.45 -0.64 -22.92
N ARG A 58 -32.09 -1.87 -23.33
CA ARG A 58 -31.32 -2.15 -24.56
C ARG A 58 -32.05 -3.03 -25.56
N LEU A 59 -32.92 -3.91 -25.09
CA LEU A 59 -33.77 -4.73 -25.95
C LEU A 59 -35.20 -4.70 -25.45
N ALA A 60 -36.15 -4.73 -26.37
CA ALA A 60 -37.57 -4.88 -26.06
C ALA A 60 -38.25 -5.82 -27.05
N SER A 61 -39.12 -6.70 -26.56
CA SER A 61 -39.92 -7.63 -27.36
C SER A 61 -41.24 -7.90 -26.68
N HIS A 62 -42.32 -7.86 -27.44
CA HIS A 62 -43.67 -8.16 -27.00
C HIS A 62 -44.25 -9.25 -27.89
N SER A 63 -44.75 -10.33 -27.30
CA SER A 63 -45.37 -11.43 -28.01
C SER A 63 -46.77 -11.69 -27.47
N TRP A 64 -47.78 -11.53 -28.31
CA TRP A 64 -49.15 -11.97 -28.00
C TRP A 64 -49.76 -12.71 -29.20
N ARG A 65 -50.24 -11.99 -30.22
CA ARG A 65 -50.69 -12.57 -31.52
C ARG A 65 -49.62 -12.48 -32.61
N GLU A 66 -48.87 -11.40 -32.59
CA GLU A 66 -47.67 -11.18 -33.39
C GLU A 66 -46.53 -10.81 -32.43
N THR A 67 -45.29 -11.05 -32.86
CA THR A 67 -44.11 -10.62 -32.11
C THR A 67 -43.68 -9.27 -32.64
N VAL A 68 -43.72 -8.25 -31.78
CA VAL A 68 -43.23 -6.90 -32.06
C VAL A 68 -41.93 -6.74 -31.29
N ASP A 69 -40.87 -6.35 -32.00
CA ASP A 69 -39.54 -6.15 -31.45
C ASP A 69 -39.13 -4.67 -31.57
N GLY A 70 -38.28 -4.19 -30.65
CA GLY A 70 -37.71 -2.85 -30.71
C GLY A 70 -38.57 -1.76 -30.05
N PRO A 71 -38.49 -0.49 -30.48
CA PRO A 71 -39.15 0.62 -29.81
C PRO A 71 -40.68 0.50 -29.73
N GLU A 72 -41.30 -0.06 -30.76
CA GLU A 72 -42.75 -0.27 -30.82
C GLU A 72 -43.23 -1.29 -29.78
N ALA A 73 -42.37 -2.25 -29.42
CA ALA A 73 -42.66 -3.23 -28.38
C ALA A 73 -42.77 -2.57 -27.00
N VAL A 74 -42.00 -1.51 -26.72
CA VAL A 74 -41.97 -0.87 -25.40
C VAL A 74 -43.34 -0.36 -24.98
N ALA A 75 -44.05 0.32 -25.88
CA ALA A 75 -45.38 0.85 -25.58
C ALA A 75 -46.39 -0.28 -25.28
N ALA A 76 -46.32 -1.39 -26.02
CA ALA A 76 -47.17 -2.56 -25.79
C ALA A 76 -46.86 -3.24 -24.44
N ILE A 77 -45.57 -3.35 -24.09
CA ILE A 77 -45.10 -3.91 -22.81
C ILE A 77 -45.60 -3.05 -21.64
N LEU A 78 -45.41 -1.73 -21.70
CA LEU A 78 -45.83 -0.81 -20.63
C LEU A 78 -47.35 -0.80 -20.47
N ARG A 79 -48.11 -0.84 -21.57
CA ARG A 79 -49.58 -0.95 -21.54
C ARG A 79 -50.04 -2.22 -20.86
N ASP A 80 -49.35 -3.34 -21.07
CA ASP A 80 -49.68 -4.59 -20.38
C ASP A 80 -49.26 -4.59 -18.92
N GLY A 81 -48.11 -3.99 -18.58
CA GLY A 81 -47.64 -3.84 -17.21
C GLY A 81 -48.49 -2.91 -16.34
N LEU A 82 -49.26 -2.01 -16.96
CA LEU A 82 -50.20 -1.13 -16.27
C LEU A 82 -51.46 -1.84 -15.78
N SER A 83 -51.80 -2.98 -16.35
CA SER A 83 -53.00 -3.73 -15.97
C SER A 83 -52.78 -4.41 -14.62
N ASP A 84 -53.75 -4.32 -13.72
CA ASP A 84 -53.69 -4.99 -12.41
C ASP A 84 -53.60 -6.53 -12.55
N ASP A 85 -54.12 -7.09 -13.64
CA ASP A 85 -54.06 -8.51 -14.00
C ASP A 85 -52.71 -8.99 -14.59
N ALA A 86 -51.70 -8.11 -14.68
CA ALA A 86 -50.37 -8.49 -15.14
C ALA A 86 -49.50 -8.99 -13.98
N SER A 87 -48.50 -9.82 -14.30
CA SER A 87 -47.44 -10.26 -13.39
C SER A 87 -46.12 -9.70 -13.89
N LEU A 88 -45.50 -8.85 -13.07
CA LEU A 88 -44.21 -8.23 -13.33
C LEU A 88 -43.12 -9.02 -12.62
N GLU A 89 -42.06 -9.39 -13.33
CA GLU A 89 -40.89 -10.08 -12.78
C GLU A 89 -39.60 -9.36 -13.18
N LEU A 90 -38.86 -8.88 -12.19
CA LEU A 90 -37.52 -8.33 -12.39
C LEU A 90 -36.48 -9.41 -12.09
N ARG A 91 -35.63 -9.71 -13.06
CA ARG A 91 -34.62 -10.77 -12.97
C ARG A 91 -33.22 -10.22 -13.27
N SER A 92 -32.24 -10.59 -12.45
CA SER A 92 -30.84 -10.17 -12.59
C SER A 92 -29.96 -11.22 -13.26
N TYR A 93 -29.06 -10.76 -14.12
CA TYR A 93 -27.95 -11.55 -14.66
C TYR A 93 -26.67 -11.42 -13.82
N ASP A 94 -26.61 -10.47 -12.89
CA ASP A 94 -25.44 -10.18 -12.04
C ASP A 94 -25.39 -11.09 -10.80
N HIS A 95 -25.25 -12.41 -11.00
CA HIS A 95 -25.08 -13.36 -9.89
C HIS A 95 -23.97 -14.38 -10.16
N ARG A 96 -23.39 -14.89 -9.07
CA ARG A 96 -22.24 -15.82 -9.10
C ARG A 96 -22.64 -17.11 -9.82
N GLY A 97 -22.10 -17.32 -11.02
CA GLY A 97 -22.36 -18.51 -11.85
C GLY A 97 -23.05 -18.25 -13.19
N ASN A 98 -23.51 -17.01 -13.45
CA ASN A 98 -24.13 -16.67 -14.74
C ASN A 98 -23.09 -16.24 -15.79
N THR A 99 -23.26 -16.71 -17.02
CA THR A 99 -22.37 -16.41 -18.16
C THR A 99 -23.03 -15.51 -19.21
N VAL A 100 -24.29 -15.11 -19.01
CA VAL A 100 -25.05 -14.29 -19.96
C VAL A 100 -24.48 -12.86 -19.98
N ARG A 101 -23.93 -12.47 -21.13
CA ARG A 101 -23.49 -11.10 -21.39
C ARG A 101 -24.55 -10.36 -22.20
N VAL A 102 -25.07 -9.26 -21.66
CA VAL A 102 -26.13 -8.48 -22.33
C VAL A 102 -25.66 -7.94 -23.69
N ASP A 103 -24.39 -7.59 -23.84
CA ASP A 103 -23.83 -7.16 -25.13
C ASP A 103 -23.91 -8.25 -26.21
N GLN A 104 -23.80 -9.54 -25.83
CA GLN A 104 -23.97 -10.66 -26.74
C GLN A 104 -25.43 -10.86 -27.12
N LEU A 105 -26.37 -10.66 -26.18
CA LEU A 105 -27.81 -10.69 -26.46
C LEU A 105 -28.22 -9.56 -27.41
N VAL A 106 -27.69 -8.35 -27.22
CA VAL A 106 -27.93 -7.20 -28.12
C VAL A 106 -27.42 -7.51 -29.53
N SER A 107 -26.27 -8.18 -29.64
CA SER A 107 -25.71 -8.58 -30.92
C SER A 107 -26.51 -9.70 -31.62
N ALA A 108 -27.14 -10.58 -30.83
CA ALA A 108 -27.95 -11.69 -31.35
C ALA A 108 -29.35 -11.26 -31.82
N HIS A 109 -29.88 -10.15 -31.30
CA HIS A 109 -31.22 -9.64 -31.62
C HIS A 109 -31.19 -8.16 -32.03
N PRO A 110 -30.63 -7.83 -33.21
CA PRO A 110 -30.51 -6.43 -33.66
C PRO A 110 -31.87 -5.76 -33.85
N ASP A 111 -32.89 -6.50 -34.27
CA ASP A 111 -34.24 -5.99 -34.54
C ASP A 111 -35.00 -5.60 -33.26
N ALA A 112 -34.58 -6.14 -32.11
CA ALA A 112 -35.17 -5.84 -30.81
C ALA A 112 -34.51 -4.67 -30.07
N ARG A 113 -33.51 -4.03 -30.68
CA ARG A 113 -32.67 -3.03 -30.02
C ARG A 113 -33.41 -1.72 -29.78
N ILE A 114 -33.20 -1.16 -28.58
CA ILE A 114 -33.67 0.16 -28.17
C ILE A 114 -32.51 0.98 -27.60
N ASP A 115 -32.51 2.29 -27.84
CA ASP A 115 -31.48 3.22 -27.35
C ASP A 115 -31.97 3.92 -26.06
N GLY A 116 -32.31 3.12 -25.05
CA GLY A 116 -32.90 3.59 -23.79
C GLY A 116 -34.41 3.46 -23.76
N LEU A 117 -34.98 3.49 -22.55
CA LEU A 117 -36.42 3.52 -22.39
C LEU A 117 -36.94 4.92 -22.78
N PRO A 118 -37.94 5.03 -23.68
CA PRO A 118 -38.62 6.29 -23.93
C PRO A 118 -39.29 6.80 -22.65
N ASP A 119 -39.59 8.11 -22.59
CA ASP A 119 -40.16 8.76 -21.40
C ASP A 119 -41.42 8.03 -20.92
N VAL A 120 -41.21 7.21 -19.89
CA VAL A 120 -42.22 6.33 -19.31
C VAL A 120 -43.38 7.18 -18.79
N THR A 121 -43.14 8.38 -18.28
CA THR A 121 -44.20 9.23 -17.74
C THR A 121 -45.12 9.79 -18.83
N ALA A 122 -44.57 10.11 -20.00
CA ALA A 122 -45.33 10.59 -21.15
C ALA A 122 -46.21 9.48 -21.76
N ILE A 123 -45.64 8.28 -21.94
CA ILE A 123 -46.36 7.12 -22.49
C ILE A 123 -47.46 6.64 -21.53
N LEU A 124 -47.20 6.67 -20.22
CA LEU A 124 -48.20 6.34 -19.21
C LEU A 124 -49.39 7.32 -19.23
N ALA A 125 -49.14 8.62 -19.43
CA ALA A 125 -50.20 9.62 -19.52
C ALA A 125 -51.09 9.42 -20.76
N GLU A 126 -50.49 9.06 -21.90
CA GLU A 126 -51.20 8.75 -23.15
C GLU A 126 -52.05 7.48 -23.01
N VAL A 127 -51.49 6.40 -22.46
CA VAL A 127 -52.21 5.13 -22.26
C VAL A 127 -53.35 5.26 -21.24
N GLU A 128 -53.17 6.02 -20.16
CA GLU A 128 -54.26 6.32 -19.23
C GLU A 128 -55.38 7.17 -19.88
N SER A 129 -55.04 8.04 -20.84
CA SER A 129 -56.03 8.81 -21.60
C SER A 129 -56.84 7.88 -22.51
N ASP A 130 -56.17 6.97 -23.21
CA ASP A 130 -56.81 5.98 -24.09
C ASP A 130 -57.72 5.01 -23.30
N GLU A 131 -57.28 4.50 -22.15
CA GLU A 131 -58.11 3.62 -21.31
C GLU A 131 -59.35 4.33 -20.74
N ARG A 132 -59.24 5.63 -20.41
CA ARG A 132 -60.39 6.45 -19.97
C ARG A 132 -61.39 6.67 -21.10
N GLU A 133 -60.93 6.85 -22.33
CA GLU A 133 -61.80 6.93 -23.51
C GLU A 133 -62.50 5.59 -23.79
N ASP A 134 -61.80 4.47 -23.69
CA ASP A 134 -62.38 3.14 -23.90
C ASP A 134 -63.41 2.76 -22.84
N ARG A 135 -63.19 3.09 -21.55
CA ARG A 135 -64.20 2.93 -20.51
C ARG A 135 -65.44 3.79 -20.78
N ARG A 136 -65.26 5.02 -21.28
CA ARG A 136 -66.38 5.88 -21.69
C ARG A 136 -67.17 5.32 -22.87
N ARG A 137 -66.50 4.70 -23.85
CA ARG A 137 -67.15 4.04 -24.99
C ARG A 137 -67.98 2.82 -24.54
N ARG A 138 -67.45 1.99 -23.63
CA ARG A 138 -68.17 0.83 -23.05
C ARG A 138 -69.35 1.22 -22.17
N PHE A 139 -69.24 2.33 -21.43
CA PHE A 139 -70.36 2.83 -20.60
C PHE A 139 -71.51 3.40 -21.46
N LYS A 140 -71.19 3.97 -22.63
CA LYS A 140 -72.19 4.48 -23.58
C LYS A 140 -72.97 3.38 -24.32
N SER A 141 -72.45 2.16 -24.42
CA SER A 141 -73.14 1.03 -25.09
C SER A 141 -74.08 0.23 -24.18
N MET A 142 -74.15 0.53 -22.88
CA MET A 142 -74.91 -0.25 -21.88
C MET A 142 -76.17 0.47 -21.34
N ALA A 143 -76.59 1.60 -21.91
CA ALA A 143 -77.73 2.37 -21.42
C ALA A 143 -78.92 2.40 -22.40
N GLY A 144 -80.01 1.69 -22.02
CA GLY A 144 -81.40 1.90 -22.46
C GLY A 144 -82.33 0.68 -22.21
N PRO A 145 -83.67 0.79 -22.17
CA PRO A 145 -84.58 1.86 -21.69
C PRO A 145 -85.54 1.41 -20.54
N ASP A 146 -86.32 2.36 -20.00
CA ASP A 146 -87.02 2.38 -18.69
C ASP A 146 -88.51 1.89 -18.71
N LEU A 147 -89.00 1.40 -17.56
CA LEU A 147 -90.25 0.61 -17.34
C LEU A 147 -91.47 1.47 -16.92
N ASN A 148 -92.60 1.37 -17.64
CA ASN A 148 -93.84 2.10 -17.26
C ASN A 148 -95.18 1.38 -17.61
N GLU A 149 -95.25 0.04 -17.64
CA GLU A 149 -96.39 -0.67 -18.26
C GLU A 149 -97.06 -1.78 -17.42
N VAL A 150 -97.28 -1.58 -16.10
CA VAL A 150 -97.94 -2.61 -15.23
C VAL A 150 -99.08 -2.06 -14.34
N ARG A 151 -99.67 -0.90 -14.67
CA ARG A 151 -100.72 -0.27 -13.81
C ARG A 151 -102.13 -0.21 -14.41
N SER A 152 -102.42 -0.90 -15.51
CA SER A 152 -103.75 -0.82 -16.18
C SER A 152 -104.74 -1.95 -15.89
N ASP A 153 -104.35 -3.04 -15.23
CA ASP A 153 -105.15 -4.29 -15.32
C ASP A 153 -105.99 -4.66 -14.08
N LEU A 154 -106.18 -3.75 -13.11
CA LEU A 154 -106.87 -4.06 -11.83
C LEU A 154 -108.09 -3.16 -11.51
N GLN A 155 -108.88 -2.74 -12.50
CA GLN A 155 -110.01 -1.81 -12.28
C GLN A 155 -111.35 -2.16 -12.95
N SER A 156 -111.65 -3.43 -13.24
CA SER A 156 -112.90 -3.79 -13.95
C SER A 156 -113.71 -4.98 -13.39
N VAL A 157 -113.79 -5.18 -12.07
CA VAL A 157 -114.60 -6.27 -11.47
C VAL A 157 -115.56 -5.82 -10.33
N THR A 158 -115.79 -4.52 -10.14
CA THR A 158 -116.55 -4.03 -8.95
C THR A 158 -117.88 -3.30 -9.22
N ASP A 159 -118.57 -3.51 -10.35
CA ASP A 159 -119.87 -2.86 -10.61
C ASP A 159 -120.94 -3.83 -11.16
N GLY A 160 -121.49 -4.69 -10.29
CA GLY A 160 -122.51 -5.68 -10.70
C GLY A 160 -123.56 -6.08 -9.66
N PHE A 161 -123.72 -5.36 -8.54
CA PHE A 161 -124.61 -5.84 -7.46
C PHE A 161 -125.51 -4.75 -6.84
N ALA A 162 -126.38 -4.17 -7.66
CA ALA A 162 -127.50 -3.35 -7.21
C ALA A 162 -128.76 -3.64 -8.02
N SER A 163 -129.44 -4.74 -7.69
CA SER A 163 -130.82 -4.99 -8.11
C SER A 163 -131.53 -5.82 -7.03
N LEU A 164 -132.78 -5.43 -6.74
CA LEU A 164 -133.80 -6.10 -5.92
C LEU A 164 -133.85 -5.81 -4.41
N THR A 165 -134.57 -4.74 -4.04
CA THR A 165 -135.80 -4.91 -3.23
C THR A 165 -136.73 -3.69 -3.31
N ARG A 166 -137.73 -3.79 -4.18
CA ARG A 166 -139.00 -3.04 -4.08
C ARG A 166 -140.10 -4.05 -3.77
N GLN A 167 -141.13 -3.53 -3.11
CA GLN A 167 -142.50 -4.05 -2.95
C GLN A 167 -142.78 -4.92 -1.73
N PHE A 168 -143.69 -4.45 -0.87
CA PHE A 168 -144.99 -5.11 -0.67
C PHE A 168 -146.08 -4.11 -0.25
N HIS A 169 -147.28 -4.31 -0.81
CA HIS A 169 -148.50 -3.50 -0.69
C HIS A 169 -149.33 -3.82 0.57
N GLU A 170 -149.85 -2.77 1.23
CA GLU A 170 -151.28 -2.38 1.33
C GLU A 170 -152.35 -3.51 1.11
N ILE A 171 -153.36 -3.76 1.98
CA ILE A 171 -154.66 -3.06 2.09
C ILE A 171 -155.61 -3.77 3.12
N ARG A 172 -156.31 -2.94 3.95
CA ARG A 172 -157.72 -2.96 4.50
C ARG A 172 -158.41 -4.29 4.93
N ALA A 173 -159.43 -4.33 5.79
CA ALA A 173 -160.06 -3.51 6.84
C ALA A 173 -161.30 -4.30 7.37
N ARG A 174 -161.71 -4.03 8.62
CA ARG A 174 -163.03 -4.17 9.27
C ARG A 174 -163.45 -5.48 9.98
N ASP A 175 -163.41 -5.36 11.31
CA ASP A 175 -164.51 -5.35 12.31
C ASP A 175 -165.35 -6.62 12.61
N ASP A 176 -165.04 -7.17 13.79
CA ASP A 176 -165.91 -7.50 14.93
C ASP A 176 -166.99 -8.60 14.85
N ALA A 177 -166.59 -9.81 15.30
CA ALA A 177 -167.40 -10.68 16.13
C ALA A 177 -166.57 -11.09 17.36
N ALA A 178 -166.73 -10.31 18.42
CA ALA A 178 -165.78 -10.14 19.50
C ALA A 178 -165.94 -11.13 20.67
N VAL A 179 -164.82 -11.25 21.40
CA VAL A 179 -164.67 -11.63 22.82
C VAL A 179 -164.33 -13.11 23.14
N GLY A 180 -164.72 -14.11 22.34
CA GLY A 180 -164.33 -15.52 22.60
C GLY A 180 -163.04 -15.97 21.89
N ALA A 181 -162.91 -15.63 20.61
CA ALA A 181 -161.70 -15.89 19.82
C ALA A 181 -160.59 -14.88 20.10
N ALA A 182 -160.93 -13.71 20.68
CA ALA A 182 -159.98 -12.66 21.04
C ALA A 182 -159.09 -13.05 22.22
N THR A 183 -159.56 -13.86 23.17
CA THR A 183 -158.72 -14.33 24.29
C THR A 183 -157.75 -15.42 23.83
N HIS A 184 -158.17 -16.37 22.99
CA HIS A 184 -157.28 -17.39 22.43
C HIS A 184 -156.32 -16.82 21.37
N ALA A 185 -156.77 -15.85 20.56
CA ALA A 185 -155.88 -15.11 19.66
C ALA A 185 -154.90 -14.24 20.44
N ALA A 186 -155.31 -13.59 21.53
CA ALA A 186 -154.42 -12.83 22.42
C ALA A 186 -153.48 -13.74 23.22
N GLU A 187 -153.88 -14.95 23.59
CA GLU A 187 -153.02 -15.95 24.22
C GLU A 187 -151.99 -16.48 23.22
N LEU A 188 -152.40 -16.80 21.99
CA LEU A 188 -151.49 -17.16 20.89
C LEU A 188 -150.58 -15.99 20.50
N GLU A 189 -151.06 -14.75 20.57
CA GLU A 189 -150.26 -13.56 20.32
C GLU A 189 -149.30 -13.28 21.48
N LEU A 190 -149.70 -13.52 22.73
CA LEU A 190 -148.82 -13.48 23.90
C LEU A 190 -147.79 -14.62 23.86
N GLU A 191 -148.15 -15.80 23.39
CA GLU A 191 -147.24 -16.92 23.21
C GLU A 191 -146.26 -16.66 22.06
N LYS A 192 -146.71 -16.08 20.95
CA LYS A 192 -145.85 -15.57 19.87
C LYS A 192 -144.91 -14.49 20.38
N ARG A 193 -145.41 -13.48 21.10
CA ARG A 193 -144.57 -12.44 21.72
C ARG A 193 -143.60 -13.02 22.75
N ARG A 194 -144.00 -14.03 23.52
CA ARG A 194 -143.09 -14.75 24.45
C ARG A 194 -142.04 -15.56 23.68
N ALA A 195 -142.40 -16.18 22.56
CA ALA A 195 -141.46 -16.89 21.69
C ALA A 195 -140.50 -15.92 21.00
N GLU A 196 -140.97 -14.76 20.55
CA GLU A 196 -140.15 -13.66 20.01
C GLU A 196 -139.22 -13.09 21.07
N VAL A 197 -139.71 -12.86 22.29
CA VAL A 197 -138.87 -12.41 23.42
C VAL A 197 -137.83 -13.46 23.80
N ARG A 198 -138.18 -14.76 23.77
CA ARG A 198 -137.21 -15.84 23.97
C ARG A 198 -136.18 -15.88 22.84
N ALA A 199 -136.59 -15.74 21.58
CA ALA A 199 -135.70 -15.71 20.42
C ALA A 199 -134.75 -14.50 20.48
N LEU A 200 -135.26 -13.31 20.83
CA LEU A 200 -134.46 -12.12 21.07
C LEU A 200 -133.53 -12.29 22.26
N SER A 201 -133.97 -12.94 23.35
CA SER A 201 -133.10 -13.24 24.49
C SER A 201 -131.97 -14.17 24.10
N THR A 202 -132.25 -15.23 23.33
CA THR A 202 -131.20 -16.15 22.84
C THR A 202 -130.28 -15.48 21.84
N GLU A 203 -130.79 -14.55 21.02
CA GLU A 203 -129.98 -13.77 20.09
C GLU A 203 -129.08 -12.78 20.85
N VAL A 204 -129.61 -12.12 21.89
CA VAL A 204 -128.83 -11.22 22.76
C VAL A 204 -127.77 -12.00 23.54
N GLU A 205 -128.09 -13.19 24.04
CA GLU A 205 -127.12 -14.08 24.69
C GLU A 205 -126.04 -14.55 23.70
N ALA A 206 -126.41 -14.92 22.47
CA ALA A 206 -125.47 -15.27 21.42
C ALA A 206 -124.58 -14.08 21.00
N ARG A 207 -125.13 -12.86 20.98
CA ARG A 207 -124.34 -11.64 20.74
C ARG A 207 -123.42 -11.34 21.91
N ARG A 208 -123.87 -11.51 23.16
CA ARG A 208 -123.04 -11.35 24.36
C ARG A 208 -121.91 -12.36 24.43
N SER A 209 -122.14 -13.61 24.05
CA SER A 209 -121.09 -14.64 24.01
C SER A 209 -120.06 -14.36 22.92
N ARG A 210 -120.49 -13.91 21.73
CA ARG A 210 -119.59 -13.43 20.66
C ARG A 210 -118.75 -12.24 21.12
N LEU A 211 -119.38 -11.21 21.67
CA LEU A 211 -118.67 -10.04 22.20
C LEU A 211 -117.70 -10.41 23.34
N SER A 212 -118.06 -11.37 24.19
CA SER A 212 -117.13 -11.88 25.21
C SER A 212 -115.98 -12.68 24.62
N ALA A 213 -116.17 -13.39 23.51
CA ALA A 213 -115.10 -14.09 22.81
C ALA A 213 -114.16 -13.09 22.13
N ASP A 214 -114.72 -12.11 21.41
CA ASP A 214 -113.97 -11.03 20.76
C ASP A 214 -113.18 -10.21 21.79
N ALA A 215 -113.77 -9.91 22.96
CA ALA A 215 -113.07 -9.21 24.05
C ALA A 215 -111.86 -10.01 24.56
N ARG A 216 -112.00 -11.34 24.73
CA ARG A 216 -110.89 -12.21 25.13
C ARG A 216 -109.82 -12.31 24.05
N GLU A 217 -110.22 -12.35 22.79
CA GLU A 217 -109.28 -12.36 21.66
C GLU A 217 -108.50 -11.04 21.59
N LEU A 218 -109.17 -9.90 21.75
CA LEU A 218 -108.54 -8.59 21.83
C LEU A 218 -107.60 -8.47 23.04
N GLU A 219 -107.97 -8.99 24.20
CA GLU A 219 -107.08 -9.05 25.37
C GLU A 219 -105.84 -9.90 25.09
N ALA A 220 -105.99 -11.06 24.45
CA ALA A 220 -104.88 -11.92 24.05
C ALA A 220 -103.96 -11.23 23.03
N GLN A 221 -104.53 -10.57 22.01
CA GLN A 221 -103.79 -9.79 21.03
C GLN A 221 -103.03 -8.63 21.70
N ASN A 222 -103.69 -7.89 22.61
CA ASN A 222 -103.07 -6.80 23.34
C ASN A 222 -101.91 -7.30 24.23
N SER A 223 -102.07 -8.46 24.88
CA SER A 223 -100.99 -9.08 25.67
C SER A 223 -99.79 -9.50 24.82
N SER A 224 -100.03 -10.02 23.61
CA SER A 224 -98.99 -10.39 22.64
C SER A 224 -98.26 -9.16 22.09
N LEU A 225 -99.00 -8.09 21.76
CA LEU A 225 -98.42 -6.82 21.31
C LEU A 225 -97.57 -6.17 22.40
N LEU A 226 -98.01 -6.21 23.66
CA LEU A 226 -97.22 -5.73 24.80
C LEU A 226 -95.94 -6.55 25.01
N ALA A 227 -95.99 -7.88 24.87
CA ALA A 227 -94.81 -8.73 24.93
C ALA A 227 -93.82 -8.38 23.80
N ARG A 228 -94.31 -8.23 22.57
CA ARG A 228 -93.49 -7.87 21.42
C ARG A 228 -92.91 -6.46 21.51
N ALA A 229 -93.65 -5.51 22.09
CA ALA A 229 -93.16 -4.17 22.36
C ALA A 229 -92.01 -4.19 23.39
N LYS A 230 -92.09 -5.06 24.41
CA LYS A 230 -90.98 -5.26 25.36
C LYS A 230 -89.75 -5.84 24.68
N GLU A 231 -89.89 -6.89 23.87
CA GLU A 231 -88.77 -7.47 23.11
C GLU A 231 -88.11 -6.43 22.18
N VAL A 232 -88.91 -5.60 21.51
CA VAL A 232 -88.39 -4.51 20.67
C VAL A 232 -87.64 -3.46 21.52
N ALA A 233 -88.16 -3.10 22.69
CA ALA A 233 -87.47 -2.17 23.59
C ALA A 233 -86.14 -2.74 24.11
N GLU A 234 -86.10 -4.03 24.47
CA GLU A 234 -84.90 -4.72 24.91
C GLU A 234 -83.85 -4.78 23.79
N THR A 235 -84.25 -5.17 22.58
CA THR A 235 -83.34 -5.19 21.41
C THR A 235 -82.82 -3.79 21.05
N GLN A 236 -83.65 -2.75 21.14
CA GLN A 236 -83.19 -1.36 20.98
C GLN A 236 -82.16 -0.97 22.04
N SER A 237 -82.36 -1.36 23.29
CA SER A 237 -81.39 -1.09 24.36
C SER A 237 -80.04 -1.75 24.11
N VAL A 238 -80.04 -3.00 23.63
CA VAL A 238 -78.82 -3.75 23.25
C VAL A 238 -78.13 -3.08 22.05
N LEU A 239 -78.89 -2.65 21.04
CA LEU A 239 -78.34 -1.95 19.88
C LEU A 239 -77.69 -0.61 20.27
N VAL A 240 -78.28 0.13 21.20
CA VAL A 240 -77.71 1.38 21.72
C VAL A 240 -76.41 1.10 22.49
N ALA A 241 -76.39 0.04 23.32
CA ALA A 241 -75.19 -0.37 24.04
C ALA A 241 -74.07 -0.78 23.08
N ASN A 242 -74.37 -1.60 22.06
CA ASN A 242 -73.41 -2.01 21.03
C ASN A 242 -72.90 -0.82 20.23
N ARG A 243 -73.76 0.14 19.87
CA ARG A 243 -73.35 1.36 19.18
C ARG A 243 -72.39 2.19 20.04
N LYS A 244 -72.63 2.27 21.34
CA LYS A 244 -71.73 2.95 22.28
C LYS A 244 -70.36 2.26 22.36
N GLN A 245 -70.34 0.93 22.48
CA GLN A 245 -69.09 0.15 22.47
C GLN A 245 -68.32 0.31 21.17
N LEU A 246 -69.00 0.29 20.01
CA LEU A 246 -68.36 0.54 18.72
C LEU A 246 -67.77 1.95 18.66
N GLN A 247 -68.47 2.97 19.18
CA GLN A 247 -67.95 4.34 19.24
C GLN A 247 -66.68 4.41 20.10
N GLU A 248 -66.68 3.80 21.29
CA GLU A 248 -65.51 3.75 22.17
C GLU A 248 -64.31 3.04 21.50
N LEU A 249 -64.56 1.97 20.73
CA LEU A 249 -63.52 1.30 19.93
C LEU A 249 -63.01 2.19 18.80
N PHE A 250 -63.89 2.92 18.10
CA PHE A 250 -63.48 3.87 17.05
C PHE A 250 -62.60 4.98 17.63
N ASP A 251 -63.00 5.57 18.75
CA ASP A 251 -62.23 6.61 19.43
C ASP A 251 -60.87 6.07 19.90
N SER A 252 -60.83 4.85 20.43
CA SER A 252 -59.58 4.17 20.81
C SER A 252 -58.66 3.93 19.60
N VAL A 253 -59.21 3.47 18.47
CA VAL A 253 -58.43 3.24 17.25
C VAL A 253 -57.90 4.55 16.69
N GLN A 254 -58.68 5.64 16.73
CA GLN A 254 -58.19 6.98 16.34
C GLN A 254 -57.00 7.42 17.18
N VAL A 255 -57.09 7.28 18.51
CA VAL A 255 -55.97 7.61 19.42
C VAL A 255 -54.73 6.77 19.10
N GLU A 256 -54.89 5.47 18.84
CA GLU A 256 -53.75 4.62 18.45
C GLU A 256 -53.18 4.99 17.07
N MET A 257 -54.02 5.37 16.10
CA MET A 257 -53.54 5.88 14.81
C MET A 257 -52.75 7.18 14.95
N GLU A 258 -53.19 8.09 15.84
CA GLU A 258 -52.46 9.32 16.14
C GLU A 258 -51.11 9.03 16.81
N LYS A 259 -51.05 8.07 17.75
CA LYS A 259 -49.80 7.60 18.35
C LYS A 259 -48.86 7.00 17.32
N VAL A 260 -49.36 6.17 16.40
CA VAL A 260 -48.57 5.60 15.31
C VAL A 260 -48.06 6.71 14.37
N ALA A 261 -48.90 7.69 14.05
CA ALA A 261 -48.48 8.83 13.22
C ALA A 261 -47.41 9.69 13.93
N ALA A 262 -47.52 9.90 15.25
CA ALA A 262 -46.49 10.58 16.04
C ALA A 262 -45.19 9.79 16.05
N ALA A 263 -45.24 8.49 16.33
CA ALA A 263 -44.06 7.61 16.32
C ALA A 263 -43.37 7.56 14.96
N ARG A 264 -44.12 7.59 13.86
CA ARG A 264 -43.55 7.69 12.50
C ARG A 264 -42.80 9.00 12.28
N ARG A 265 -43.39 10.14 12.68
CA ARG A 265 -42.73 11.45 12.58
C ARG A 265 -41.44 11.49 13.41
N ASP A 266 -41.46 10.91 14.61
CA ASP A 266 -40.27 10.81 15.45
C ASP A 266 -39.20 9.93 14.80
N LEU A 267 -39.58 8.80 14.22
CA LEU A 267 -38.66 7.93 13.47
C LEU A 267 -38.06 8.66 12.26
N ASP A 268 -38.86 9.36 11.47
CA ASP A 268 -38.38 10.15 10.34
C ASP A 268 -37.39 11.23 10.79
N ALA A 269 -37.71 11.96 11.87
CA ALA A 269 -36.81 12.96 12.45
C ALA A 269 -35.50 12.35 12.96
N THR A 270 -35.54 11.16 13.58
CA THR A 270 -34.32 10.45 13.97
C THR A 270 -33.53 9.97 12.76
N GLY A 271 -34.20 9.54 11.68
CA GLY A 271 -33.56 9.17 10.41
C GLY A 271 -32.82 10.33 9.77
N GLU A 272 -33.44 11.51 9.72
CA GLU A 272 -32.79 12.74 9.23
C GLU A 272 -31.61 13.18 10.12
N ALA A 273 -31.75 13.04 11.44
CA ALA A 273 -30.66 13.31 12.39
C ALA A 273 -29.48 12.34 12.22
N VAL A 274 -29.75 11.07 11.91
CA VAL A 274 -28.70 10.07 11.60
C VAL A 274 -28.04 10.40 10.26
N ALA A 275 -28.82 10.68 9.21
CA ALA A 275 -28.29 11.02 7.89
C ALA A 275 -27.42 12.30 7.92
N SER A 276 -27.79 13.31 8.71
CA SER A 276 -26.97 14.51 8.90
C SER A 276 -25.68 14.23 9.67
N ARG A 277 -25.71 13.35 10.68
CA ARG A 277 -24.50 12.89 11.38
C ARG A 277 -23.57 12.10 10.47
N GLU A 278 -24.10 11.19 9.64
CA GLU A 278 -23.32 10.43 8.66
C GLU A 278 -22.63 11.35 7.66
N LYS A 279 -23.34 12.35 7.12
CA LYS A 279 -22.73 13.37 6.25
C LYS A 279 -21.58 14.11 6.95
N ALA A 280 -21.78 14.53 8.19
CA ALA A 280 -20.74 15.20 8.97
C ALA A 280 -19.53 14.29 9.27
N VAL A 281 -19.74 12.98 9.45
CA VAL A 281 -18.65 12.00 9.60
C VAL A 281 -17.88 11.84 8.29
N ILE A 282 -18.58 11.70 7.16
CA ILE A 282 -17.95 11.60 5.82
C ILE A 282 -17.11 12.85 5.53
N GLU A 283 -17.61 14.05 5.83
CA GLU A 283 -16.85 15.30 5.67
C GLU A 283 -15.61 15.32 6.57
N ARG A 284 -15.73 14.88 7.83
CA ARG A 284 -14.58 14.79 8.74
C ARG A 284 -13.55 13.78 8.25
N GLU A 285 -13.96 12.61 7.80
CA GLU A 285 -13.06 11.60 7.22
C GLU A 285 -12.37 12.12 5.96
N ALA A 286 -13.08 12.85 5.09
CA ALA A 286 -12.49 13.49 3.93
C ALA A 286 -11.44 14.55 4.33
N THR A 287 -11.73 15.38 5.34
CA THR A 287 -10.74 16.35 5.85
C THR A 287 -9.54 15.67 6.52
N ALA A 288 -9.76 14.60 7.28
CA ALA A 288 -8.70 13.82 7.91
C ALA A 288 -7.81 13.16 6.85
N GLY A 289 -8.39 12.53 5.83
CA GLY A 289 -7.65 11.94 4.71
C GLY A 289 -6.84 12.99 3.93
N ALA A 290 -7.38 14.20 3.74
CA ALA A 290 -6.65 15.30 3.12
C ALA A 290 -5.47 15.79 3.98
N LEU A 291 -5.64 15.84 5.32
CA LEU A 291 -4.55 16.16 6.24
C LEU A 291 -3.48 15.07 6.24
N GLU A 292 -3.85 13.80 6.27
CA GLU A 292 -2.92 12.68 6.19
C GLU A 292 -2.10 12.70 4.88
N ALA A 293 -2.74 13.00 3.75
CA ALA A 293 -2.05 13.15 2.48
C ALA A 293 -1.01 14.29 2.53
N ARG A 294 -1.39 15.45 3.10
CA ARG A 294 -0.46 16.57 3.31
C ARG A 294 0.68 16.22 4.26
N PHE A 295 0.41 15.47 5.33
CA PHE A 295 1.47 15.01 6.24
C PHE A 295 2.45 14.09 5.52
N LYS A 296 1.98 13.14 4.72
CA LYS A 296 2.85 12.26 3.90
C LYS A 296 3.69 13.06 2.90
N GLU A 297 3.13 14.07 2.27
CA GLU A 297 3.89 14.98 1.39
C GLU A 297 4.98 15.73 2.17
N VAL A 298 4.63 16.32 3.33
CA VAL A 298 5.60 17.03 4.18
C VAL A 298 6.69 16.10 4.71
N GLU A 299 6.35 14.88 5.12
CA GLU A 299 7.32 13.86 5.53
C GLU A 299 8.27 13.50 4.39
N SER A 300 7.75 13.30 3.17
CA SER A 300 8.58 13.01 2.00
C SER A 300 9.51 14.17 1.64
N ALA A 301 9.01 15.41 1.74
CA ALA A 301 9.80 16.62 1.52
C ALA A 301 10.85 16.83 2.62
N ALA A 302 10.53 16.52 3.88
CA ALA A 302 11.47 16.57 4.99
C ALA A 302 12.57 15.51 4.85
N ALA A 303 12.21 14.28 4.45
CA ALA A 303 13.16 13.21 4.18
C ALA A 303 14.11 13.58 3.02
N ALA A 304 13.59 14.20 1.95
CA ALA A 304 14.42 14.70 0.86
C ALA A 304 15.39 15.80 1.32
N ARG A 305 14.91 16.77 2.12
CA ARG A 305 15.76 17.83 2.68
C ARG A 305 16.84 17.27 3.62
N LEU A 306 16.53 16.27 4.42
CA LEU A 306 17.50 15.60 5.29
C LEU A 306 18.62 14.95 4.46
N LYS A 307 18.27 14.21 3.40
CA LYS A 307 19.26 13.64 2.47
C LYS A 307 20.13 14.70 1.81
N ASP A 308 19.53 15.81 1.35
CA ASP A 308 20.27 16.92 0.78
C ASP A 308 21.24 17.56 1.79
N MET A 309 20.85 17.68 3.06
CA MET A 309 21.73 18.17 4.11
C MET A 309 22.86 17.19 4.41
N GLU A 310 22.60 15.88 4.46
CA GLU A 310 23.62 14.85 4.66
C GLU A 310 24.68 14.87 3.54
N LEU A 311 24.24 15.04 2.28
CA LEU A 311 25.14 15.21 1.14
C LEU A 311 25.98 16.48 1.26
N ARG A 312 25.37 17.62 1.63
CA ARG A 312 26.09 18.87 1.85
C ARG A 312 27.10 18.77 2.99
N ASP A 313 26.75 18.09 4.09
CA ASP A 313 27.66 17.87 5.21
C ASP A 313 28.84 16.97 4.81
N ALA A 314 28.60 15.95 3.97
CA ALA A 314 29.67 15.15 3.40
C ALA A 314 30.62 15.99 2.51
N GLU A 315 30.06 16.82 1.60
CA GLU A 315 30.86 17.73 0.77
C GLU A 315 31.67 18.74 1.61
N ILE A 316 31.08 19.28 2.68
CA ILE A 316 31.77 20.20 3.58
C ILE A 316 32.92 19.49 4.30
N ARG A 317 32.74 18.24 4.73
CA ARG A 317 33.80 17.44 5.35
C ARG A 317 34.95 17.17 4.39
N GLU A 318 34.66 16.75 3.16
CA GLU A 318 35.69 16.54 2.14
C GLU A 318 36.47 17.83 1.84
N ARG A 319 35.78 18.97 1.69
CA ARG A 319 36.43 20.27 1.51
C ARG A 319 37.29 20.65 2.72
N ALA A 320 36.84 20.37 3.94
CA ALA A 320 37.60 20.64 5.14
C ALA A 320 38.87 19.79 5.20
N ASP A 321 38.81 18.51 4.81
CA ASP A 321 39.96 17.61 4.76
C ASP A 321 40.95 18.03 3.67
N ALA A 322 40.47 18.38 2.47
CA ALA A 322 41.31 18.93 1.40
C ALA A 322 42.02 20.23 1.83
N LEU A 323 41.33 21.11 2.56
CA LEU A 323 41.94 22.32 3.12
C LEU A 323 43.00 22.00 4.19
N ARG A 324 42.77 20.98 5.03
CA ARG A 324 43.78 20.53 6.02
C ARG A 324 45.02 19.97 5.33
N GLU A 325 44.85 19.17 4.28
CA GLU A 325 45.97 18.65 3.50
C GLU A 325 46.74 19.75 2.79
N SER A 326 46.02 20.70 2.18
CA SER A 326 46.62 21.90 1.58
C SER A 326 47.42 22.71 2.60
N ALA A 327 46.86 22.95 3.80
CA ALA A 327 47.55 23.65 4.88
C ALA A 327 48.84 22.92 5.31
N ARG A 328 48.81 21.59 5.44
CA ARG A 328 50.01 20.78 5.73
C ARG A 328 51.05 20.88 4.61
N ALA A 329 50.63 20.85 3.35
CA ALA A 329 51.53 21.03 2.21
C ALA A 329 52.19 22.41 2.20
N VAL A 330 51.41 23.47 2.50
CA VAL A 330 51.93 24.83 2.63
C VAL A 330 52.93 24.93 3.79
N GLU A 331 52.65 24.33 4.95
CA GLU A 331 53.57 24.32 6.08
C GLU A 331 54.90 23.60 5.74
N GLN A 332 54.82 22.47 5.03
CA GLN A 332 56.01 21.76 4.55
C GLN A 332 56.80 22.59 3.54
N ALA A 333 56.12 23.26 2.61
CA ALA A 333 56.75 24.17 1.65
C ALA A 333 57.43 25.35 2.36
N GLN A 334 56.81 25.95 3.37
CA GLN A 334 57.40 27.01 4.19
C GLN A 334 58.67 26.51 4.91
N LYS A 335 58.64 25.32 5.53
CA LYS A 335 59.82 24.72 6.15
C LYS A 335 60.95 24.48 5.15
N ALA A 336 60.62 24.04 3.93
CA ALA A 336 61.60 23.84 2.86
C ALA A 336 62.20 25.17 2.36
N ILE A 337 61.40 26.22 2.24
CA ILE A 337 61.86 27.57 1.92
C ILE A 337 62.81 28.08 3.00
N LEU A 338 62.42 28.01 4.29
CA LEU A 338 63.30 28.42 5.40
C LEU A 338 64.63 27.67 5.42
N LYS A 339 64.62 26.36 5.08
CA LYS A 339 65.86 25.58 4.94
C LYS A 339 66.72 26.10 3.78
N ARG A 340 66.11 26.37 2.62
CA ARG A 340 66.83 26.93 1.45
C ARG A 340 67.37 28.33 1.73
N GLU A 341 66.63 29.18 2.42
CA GLU A 341 67.10 30.50 2.84
C GLU A 341 68.34 30.36 3.73
N ARG A 342 68.33 29.47 4.73
CA ARG A 342 69.52 29.19 5.54
C ARG A 342 70.70 28.68 4.70
N GLU A 343 70.46 27.74 3.79
CA GLU A 343 71.50 27.24 2.88
C GLU A 343 72.06 28.35 1.98
N LEU A 344 71.21 29.28 1.52
CA LEU A 344 71.63 30.45 0.74
C LEU A 344 72.47 31.40 1.59
N THR A 345 72.06 31.72 2.82
CA THR A 345 72.86 32.57 3.73
C THR A 345 74.25 31.97 3.99
N MET A 346 74.35 30.65 4.23
CA MET A 346 75.64 29.97 4.39
C MET A 346 76.50 30.02 3.12
N LYS A 347 75.88 29.94 1.93
CA LYS A 347 76.58 30.08 0.65
C LYS A 347 77.04 31.51 0.41
N GLU A 348 76.24 32.51 0.78
CA GLU A 348 76.61 33.93 0.72
C GLU A 348 77.81 34.22 1.63
N ASP A 349 77.80 33.72 2.88
CA ASP A 349 78.93 33.84 3.81
C ASP A 349 80.20 33.15 3.29
N ALA A 350 80.05 31.96 2.69
CA ALA A 350 81.16 31.25 2.07
C ALA A 350 81.72 31.99 0.85
N LEU A 351 80.85 32.59 0.03
CA LEU A 351 81.24 33.41 -1.12
C LEU A 351 81.93 34.70 -0.67
N ALA A 352 81.44 35.35 0.39
CA ALA A 352 82.08 36.52 1.00
C ALA A 352 83.49 36.16 1.50
N SER A 353 83.61 35.05 2.24
CA SER A 353 84.91 34.54 2.71
C SER A 353 85.86 34.20 1.56
N ALA A 354 85.35 33.60 0.47
CA ALA A 354 86.13 33.31 -0.73
C ALA A 354 86.57 34.59 -1.45
N SER A 355 85.72 35.62 -1.50
CA SER A 355 86.06 36.94 -2.03
C SER A 355 87.17 37.61 -1.21
N ASP A 356 87.07 37.57 0.12
CA ASP A 356 88.11 38.11 1.02
C ASP A 356 89.46 37.40 0.80
N LEU A 357 89.45 36.07 0.69
CA LEU A 357 90.65 35.28 0.36
C LEU A 357 91.19 35.63 -1.03
N GLN A 358 90.32 35.87 -2.01
CA GLN A 358 90.73 36.29 -3.34
C GLN A 358 91.40 37.67 -3.31
N ASP A 359 90.88 38.62 -2.52
CA ASP A 359 91.48 39.95 -2.38
C ASP A 359 92.79 39.91 -1.59
N GLN A 360 92.90 39.05 -0.58
CA GLN A 360 94.18 38.73 0.07
C GLN A 360 95.18 38.13 -0.93
N ALA A 361 94.75 37.22 -1.80
CA ALA A 361 95.60 36.63 -2.83
C ALA A 361 96.05 37.68 -3.87
N LYS A 362 95.15 38.59 -4.30
CA LYS A 362 95.49 39.70 -5.20
C LYS A 362 96.54 40.63 -4.56
N THR A 363 96.34 41.05 -3.32
CA THR A 363 97.30 41.92 -2.62
C THR A 363 98.65 41.22 -2.40
N ALA A 364 98.66 39.92 -2.10
CA ALA A 364 99.89 39.12 -2.04
C ALA A 364 100.59 39.04 -3.41
N LEU A 365 99.84 38.82 -4.51
CA LEU A 365 100.38 38.83 -5.86
C LEU A 365 100.93 40.21 -6.26
N GLU A 366 100.27 41.31 -5.87
CA GLU A 366 100.78 42.66 -6.09
C GLU A 366 102.08 42.91 -5.32
N ARG A 367 102.17 42.44 -4.07
CA ARG A 367 103.42 42.47 -3.30
C ARG A 367 104.51 41.66 -3.99
N LEU A 368 104.22 40.44 -4.46
CA LEU A 368 105.18 39.62 -5.21
C LEU A 368 105.60 40.28 -6.52
N ARG A 369 104.67 40.88 -7.28
CA ARG A 369 104.98 41.67 -8.48
C ARG A 369 105.91 42.83 -8.15
N SER A 370 105.64 43.58 -7.09
CA SER A 370 106.51 44.68 -6.65
C SER A 370 107.91 44.22 -6.23
N LYS A 371 108.02 43.06 -5.57
CA LYS A 371 109.31 42.42 -5.23
C LYS A 371 110.07 41.99 -6.47
N ILE A 372 109.40 41.33 -7.42
CA ILE A 372 110.00 40.93 -8.70
C ILE A 372 110.50 42.16 -9.46
N GLU A 373 109.73 43.25 -9.51
CA GLU A 373 110.18 44.50 -10.15
C GLU A 373 111.37 45.15 -9.41
N ALA A 374 111.42 45.07 -8.08
CA ALA A 374 112.59 45.50 -7.31
C ALA A 374 113.82 44.64 -7.59
N GLU A 375 113.66 43.31 -7.65
CA GLU A 375 114.73 42.36 -8.00
C GLU A 375 115.22 42.56 -9.43
N LYS A 376 114.32 42.76 -10.41
CA LYS A 376 114.70 43.13 -11.78
C LYS A 376 115.52 44.41 -11.81
N LYS A 377 115.11 45.45 -11.06
CA LYS A 377 115.89 46.70 -10.95
C LYS A 377 117.24 46.48 -10.28
N ALA A 378 117.33 45.61 -9.27
CA ALA A 378 118.59 45.25 -8.62
C ALA A 378 119.52 44.49 -9.57
N LEU A 379 118.99 43.49 -10.28
CA LEU A 379 119.72 42.76 -11.32
C LEU A 379 120.16 43.66 -12.47
N ALA A 380 119.34 44.64 -12.88
CA ALA A 380 119.74 45.63 -13.88
C ALA A 380 120.91 46.51 -13.38
N ARG A 381 120.90 46.91 -12.11
CA ARG A 381 122.02 47.63 -11.48
C ARG A 381 123.28 46.76 -11.37
N GLU A 382 123.13 45.47 -11.07
CA GLU A 382 124.26 44.52 -11.05
C GLU A 382 124.81 44.25 -12.44
N ALA A 383 123.95 44.12 -13.45
CA ALA A 383 124.35 44.01 -14.86
C ALA A 383 125.13 45.25 -15.31
N GLU A 384 124.69 46.46 -14.93
CA GLU A 384 125.46 47.69 -15.19
C GLU A 384 126.77 47.74 -14.40
N ARG A 385 126.83 47.28 -13.14
CA ARG A 385 128.10 47.12 -12.41
C ARG A 385 129.05 46.14 -13.08
N LEU A 386 128.53 45.03 -13.61
CA LEU A 386 129.29 44.02 -14.34
C LEU A 386 129.75 44.57 -15.69
N LYS A 387 128.94 45.40 -16.36
CA LYS A 387 129.32 46.11 -17.58
C LYS A 387 130.43 47.12 -17.33
N VAL A 388 130.34 47.92 -16.26
CA VAL A 388 131.44 48.80 -15.82
C VAL A 388 132.72 48.00 -15.51
N ARG A 389 132.61 46.82 -14.89
CA ARG A 389 133.76 45.91 -14.68
C ARG A 389 134.30 45.33 -15.99
N ALA A 390 133.43 44.97 -16.94
CA ALA A 390 133.83 44.49 -18.25
C ALA A 390 134.53 45.59 -19.07
N ASP A 391 134.05 46.83 -18.98
CA ASP A 391 134.68 48.00 -19.61
C ASP A 391 136.02 48.36 -18.93
N ALA A 392 136.14 48.17 -17.61
CA ALA A 392 137.41 48.28 -16.89
C ALA A 392 138.41 47.20 -17.34
N LEU A 393 137.98 45.94 -17.47
CA LEU A 393 138.79 44.85 -18.02
C LEU A 393 139.15 45.07 -19.50
N ALA A 394 138.28 45.71 -20.29
CA ALA A 394 138.58 46.09 -21.67
C ALA A 394 139.64 47.22 -21.75
N ARG A 395 139.60 48.19 -20.82
CA ARG A 395 140.66 49.20 -20.65
C ARG A 395 141.98 48.57 -20.19
N GLU A 396 141.93 47.57 -19.33
CA GLU A 396 143.10 46.77 -18.92
C GLU A 396 143.67 45.94 -20.09
N LYS A 397 142.80 45.35 -20.92
CA LYS A 397 143.18 44.60 -22.13
C LYS A 397 143.81 45.49 -23.20
N THR A 398 143.35 46.73 -23.34
CA THR A 398 143.97 47.73 -24.25
C THR A 398 145.27 48.32 -23.70
N ALA A 399 145.42 48.44 -22.38
CA ALA A 399 146.69 48.74 -21.71
C ALA A 399 147.72 47.61 -21.87
N LEU A 400 147.29 46.34 -21.76
CA LEU A 400 148.12 45.15 -22.02
C LEU A 400 148.50 44.99 -23.51
N GLN A 401 147.67 45.45 -24.44
CA GLN A 401 148.01 45.50 -25.88
C GLN A 401 149.06 46.57 -26.22
N ARG A 402 149.10 47.69 -25.48
CA ARG A 402 150.17 48.69 -25.59
C ARG A 402 151.48 48.17 -24.98
N ALA A 403 151.42 47.48 -23.83
CA ALA A 403 152.56 46.79 -23.23
C ALA A 403 153.13 45.67 -24.12
N ARG A 404 152.28 44.99 -24.91
CA ARG A 404 152.70 43.98 -25.91
C ARG A 404 153.46 44.57 -27.10
N LYS A 405 153.19 45.81 -27.52
CA LYS A 405 153.97 46.48 -28.59
C LYS A 405 155.37 46.91 -28.10
N ASP A 406 155.52 47.20 -26.81
CA ASP A 406 156.81 47.47 -26.17
C ASP A 406 157.63 46.20 -25.84
N ALA A 407 156.96 45.05 -25.71
CA ALA A 407 157.58 43.72 -25.58
C ALA A 407 158.08 43.15 -26.91
N ALA A 408 157.40 43.42 -28.03
CA ALA A 408 157.84 43.01 -29.38
C ALA A 408 159.18 43.65 -29.81
N ARG A 409 159.58 44.79 -29.23
CA ARG A 409 160.92 45.39 -29.40
C ARG A 409 162.01 44.71 -28.56
N ARG A 410 161.64 43.89 -27.57
CA ARG A 410 162.55 43.09 -26.73
C ARG A 410 162.69 41.65 -27.21
N GLU A 411 161.69 41.10 -27.91
CA GLU A 411 161.73 39.78 -28.55
C GLU A 411 162.70 39.67 -29.74
N ALA A 412 162.94 40.76 -30.50
CA ALA A 412 164.00 40.80 -31.51
C ALA A 412 165.44 40.68 -30.95
N LYS A 413 165.61 40.72 -29.61
CA LYS A 413 166.87 40.41 -28.90
C LYS A 413 166.87 39.02 -28.24
N ALA A 414 165.76 38.28 -28.28
CA ALA A 414 165.60 36.94 -27.71
C ALA A 414 165.66 35.80 -28.77
N GLU A 415 165.43 36.11 -30.05
CA GLU A 415 165.61 35.18 -31.19
C GLU A 415 167.07 34.69 -31.39
N GLY A 416 168.05 35.27 -30.68
CA GLY A 416 169.43 34.76 -30.60
C GLY A 416 169.68 33.69 -29.52
N VAL A 417 168.71 33.40 -28.64
CA VAL A 417 168.88 32.50 -27.49
C VAL A 417 168.02 31.23 -27.59
N GLU A 418 166.93 31.22 -28.37
CA GLU A 418 166.05 30.05 -28.51
C GLU A 418 166.42 29.06 -29.62
N THR A 419 167.38 29.39 -30.50
CA THR A 419 168.03 28.40 -31.40
C THR A 419 168.74 27.27 -30.64
N ALA A 420 168.95 27.40 -29.33
CA ALA A 420 169.55 26.37 -28.47
C ALA A 420 168.52 25.47 -27.73
N VAL A 421 167.22 25.78 -27.76
CA VAL A 421 166.18 25.04 -26.97
C VAL A 421 165.25 24.17 -27.84
N ASP A 422 165.27 24.41 -29.16
CA ASP A 422 164.42 23.72 -30.14
C ASP A 422 164.70 22.21 -30.31
N GLU A 423 165.80 21.68 -29.78
CA GLU A 423 166.21 20.29 -30.02
C GLU A 423 165.66 19.27 -28.98
N SER A 424 165.31 19.70 -27.77
CA SER A 424 165.02 18.74 -26.67
C SER A 424 163.51 18.46 -26.45
N ARG A 425 162.64 19.41 -26.77
CA ARG A 425 161.19 19.37 -26.54
C ARG A 425 160.36 18.37 -27.36
N ARG A 426 160.74 18.25 -28.63
CA ARG A 426 159.94 17.72 -29.73
C ARG A 426 159.66 16.21 -29.64
N ARG A 427 160.29 15.48 -28.71
CA ARG A 427 160.15 14.01 -28.59
C ARG A 427 159.09 13.52 -27.59
N LEU A 428 158.51 14.38 -26.75
CA LEU A 428 157.55 13.96 -25.70
C LEU A 428 156.08 14.32 -25.98
N LYS A 429 155.77 15.04 -27.08
CA LYS A 429 154.42 15.55 -27.40
C LYS A 429 153.57 14.62 -28.31
N ASP A 430 154.16 13.61 -28.95
CA ASP A 430 153.45 12.78 -29.95
C ASP A 430 152.66 11.59 -29.38
N HIS A 431 152.94 11.13 -28.15
CA HIS A 431 152.21 10.02 -27.52
C HIS A 431 150.89 10.45 -26.83
N ALA A 432 150.63 11.74 -26.66
CA ALA A 432 149.46 12.29 -25.96
C ALA A 432 148.19 12.45 -26.84
N THR A 433 148.27 12.30 -28.17
CA THR A 433 147.18 12.72 -29.09
C THR A 433 146.35 11.59 -29.71
N ARG A 434 146.66 10.30 -29.45
CA ARG A 434 145.92 9.14 -29.99
C ARG A 434 144.84 8.56 -29.07
N LEU A 435 144.92 8.74 -27.75
CA LEU A 435 143.97 8.15 -26.77
C LEU A 435 142.68 8.99 -26.58
N VAL A 436 142.73 10.31 -26.75
CA VAL A 436 141.60 11.23 -26.44
C VAL A 436 140.47 11.22 -27.49
N ARG A 437 140.70 10.66 -28.68
CA ARG A 437 139.69 10.64 -29.76
C ARG A 437 138.69 9.47 -29.68
N ALA A 438 138.96 8.42 -28.91
CA ALA A 438 138.09 7.24 -28.77
C ALA A 438 137.00 7.37 -27.68
N GLU A 439 137.23 8.15 -26.61
CA GLU A 439 136.30 8.30 -25.47
C GLU A 439 135.05 9.16 -25.79
N ARG A 440 135.14 10.11 -26.73
CA ARG A 440 134.06 11.06 -27.04
C ARG A 440 132.87 10.42 -27.77
N GLY A 441 133.04 9.26 -28.40
CA GLY A 441 131.99 8.50 -29.12
C GLY A 441 131.20 7.50 -28.24
N ALA A 442 131.64 7.25 -27.01
CA ALA A 442 130.94 6.39 -26.05
C ALA A 442 129.90 7.17 -25.21
N LEU A 443 130.16 8.45 -24.93
CA LEU A 443 129.33 9.31 -24.06
C LEU A 443 127.98 9.72 -24.66
N LEU A 444 127.84 9.81 -25.98
CA LEU A 444 126.56 10.15 -26.64
C LEU A 444 125.56 8.98 -26.67
N ARG A 445 126.04 7.72 -26.67
CA ARG A 445 125.20 6.50 -26.63
C ARG A 445 124.65 6.19 -25.23
N ALA A 446 125.33 6.63 -24.17
CA ALA A 446 124.86 6.49 -22.79
C ALA A 446 123.66 7.41 -22.46
N ARG A 447 123.58 8.60 -23.07
CA ARG A 447 122.51 9.59 -22.82
C ARG A 447 121.15 9.18 -23.42
N ASP A 448 121.15 8.47 -24.55
CA ASP A 448 119.92 7.98 -25.20
C ASP A 448 119.32 6.76 -24.47
N LEU A 449 120.15 5.92 -23.82
CA LEU A 449 119.68 4.80 -23.00
C LEU A 449 119.00 5.28 -21.70
N VAL A 450 119.50 6.34 -21.08
CA VAL A 450 118.89 6.94 -19.87
C VAL A 450 117.51 7.54 -20.15
N SER A 451 117.29 8.12 -21.34
CA SER A 451 115.99 8.69 -21.71
C SER A 451 114.94 7.60 -22.00
N ARG A 452 115.36 6.44 -22.55
CA ARG A 452 114.46 5.28 -22.78
C ARG A 452 114.10 4.58 -21.46
N ASP A 453 115.03 4.51 -20.50
CA ASP A 453 114.81 3.93 -19.18
C ASP A 453 113.81 4.76 -18.33
N ALA A 454 113.87 6.09 -18.41
CA ALA A 454 112.88 6.97 -17.77
C ALA A 454 111.47 6.83 -18.38
N GLY A 455 111.37 6.52 -19.68
CA GLY A 455 110.09 6.26 -20.36
C GLY A 455 109.46 4.92 -19.97
N LEU A 456 110.28 3.88 -19.78
CA LEU A 456 109.84 2.56 -19.32
C LEU A 456 109.34 2.60 -17.87
N LYS A 457 110.06 3.26 -16.96
CA LYS A 457 109.62 3.44 -15.56
C LYS A 457 108.28 4.16 -15.43
N ARG A 458 108.02 5.15 -16.30
CA ARG A 458 106.70 5.83 -16.34
C ARG A 458 105.59 4.89 -16.79
N ARG A 459 105.83 4.05 -17.81
CA ARG A 459 104.86 3.05 -18.29
C ARG A 459 104.61 1.95 -17.25
N GLU A 460 105.64 1.47 -16.57
CA GLU A 460 105.50 0.52 -15.46
C GLU A 460 104.69 1.12 -14.31
N SER A 461 104.94 2.37 -13.92
CA SER A 461 104.16 3.03 -12.86
C SER A 461 102.70 3.31 -13.24
N ALA A 462 102.39 3.39 -14.54
CA ALA A 462 101.04 3.53 -15.05
C ALA A 462 100.32 2.18 -15.13
N LEU A 463 101.03 1.13 -15.55
CA LEU A 463 100.52 -0.24 -15.55
C LEU A 463 100.28 -0.76 -14.13
N ALA A 464 101.17 -0.50 -13.18
CA ALA A 464 100.97 -0.85 -11.77
C ALA A 464 99.74 -0.16 -11.16
N ARG A 465 99.48 1.09 -11.55
CA ARG A 465 98.25 1.80 -11.16
C ARG A 465 97.01 1.20 -11.81
N ALA A 466 97.08 0.83 -13.09
CA ALA A 466 95.99 0.20 -13.80
C ALA A 466 95.64 -1.18 -13.20
N VAL A 467 96.65 -2.00 -12.90
CA VAL A 467 96.49 -3.30 -12.22
C VAL A 467 95.83 -3.10 -10.86
N LYS A 468 96.29 -2.14 -10.05
CA LYS A 468 95.65 -1.81 -8.77
C LYS A 468 94.18 -1.41 -8.93
N THR A 469 93.85 -0.60 -9.95
CA THR A 469 92.44 -0.24 -10.22
C THR A 469 91.61 -1.42 -10.73
N PHE A 470 92.21 -2.43 -11.35
CA PHE A 470 91.52 -3.65 -11.74
C PHE A 470 91.31 -4.57 -10.55
N GLU A 471 92.30 -4.72 -9.66
CA GLU A 471 92.18 -5.45 -8.39
C GLU A 471 91.07 -4.83 -7.52
N GLU A 472 91.00 -3.50 -7.42
CA GLU A 472 89.92 -2.80 -6.70
C GLU A 472 88.54 -2.97 -7.35
N ARG A 473 88.48 -3.17 -8.67
CA ARG A 473 87.23 -3.45 -9.40
C ARG A 473 86.80 -4.90 -9.28
N GLU A 474 87.75 -5.82 -9.25
CA GLU A 474 87.57 -7.25 -9.06
C GLU A 474 87.07 -7.53 -7.64
N SER A 475 87.70 -6.94 -6.62
CA SER A 475 87.21 -7.04 -5.23
C SER A 475 85.79 -6.46 -5.09
N ALA A 476 85.50 -5.33 -5.75
CA ALA A 476 84.16 -4.74 -5.75
C ALA A 476 83.13 -5.56 -6.57
N ALA A 477 83.57 -6.42 -7.49
CA ALA A 477 82.70 -7.36 -8.20
C ALA A 477 82.42 -8.59 -7.33
N GLU A 478 83.44 -9.15 -6.70
CA GLU A 478 83.29 -10.25 -5.73
C GLU A 478 82.39 -9.87 -4.55
N ASP A 479 82.49 -8.64 -4.06
CA ASP A 479 81.60 -8.14 -3.00
C ASP A 479 80.15 -7.99 -3.48
N ARG A 480 79.94 -7.62 -4.75
CA ARG A 480 78.59 -7.59 -5.35
C ARG A 480 78.04 -9.00 -5.54
N ASP A 481 78.85 -9.94 -6.00
CA ASP A 481 78.44 -11.33 -6.19
C ASP A 481 78.11 -11.99 -4.85
N ARG A 482 78.89 -11.70 -3.80
CA ARG A 482 78.58 -12.12 -2.43
C ARG A 482 77.27 -11.52 -1.92
N ALA A 483 77.04 -10.22 -2.14
CA ALA A 483 75.79 -9.56 -1.76
C ALA A 483 74.58 -10.06 -2.56
N LEU A 484 74.76 -10.46 -3.83
CA LEU A 484 73.73 -11.09 -4.65
C LEU A 484 73.44 -12.50 -4.14
N GLY A 485 74.45 -13.31 -3.84
CA GLY A 485 74.27 -14.64 -3.25
C GLY A 485 73.57 -14.59 -1.88
N GLU A 486 73.89 -13.60 -1.03
CA GLU A 486 73.18 -13.38 0.23
C GLU A 486 71.72 -12.96 0.00
N ARG A 487 71.45 -12.14 -1.02
CA ARG A 487 70.07 -11.77 -1.40
C ARG A 487 69.29 -12.96 -1.95
N GLU A 488 69.90 -13.79 -2.78
CA GLU A 488 69.30 -15.01 -3.30
C GLU A 488 68.99 -16.00 -2.18
N ALA A 489 69.91 -16.20 -1.23
CA ALA A 489 69.67 -17.03 -0.04
C ALA A 489 68.54 -16.45 0.84
N ALA A 490 68.49 -15.13 1.01
CA ALA A 490 67.43 -14.46 1.75
C ALA A 490 66.07 -14.56 1.03
N LEU A 491 66.05 -14.50 -0.31
CA LEU A 491 64.84 -14.70 -1.11
C LEU A 491 64.39 -16.16 -1.02
N ALA A 492 65.28 -17.13 -1.18
CA ALA A 492 64.97 -18.55 -1.02
C ALA A 492 64.41 -18.87 0.38
N SER A 493 64.96 -18.25 1.43
CA SER A 493 64.43 -18.39 2.80
C SER A 493 63.03 -17.78 2.94
N LYS A 494 62.77 -16.63 2.31
CA LYS A 494 61.43 -16.00 2.29
C LYS A 494 60.42 -16.79 1.47
N GLU A 495 60.85 -17.38 0.36
CA GLU A 495 60.02 -18.26 -0.47
C GLU A 495 59.66 -19.54 0.28
N ALA A 496 60.63 -20.16 0.98
CA ALA A 496 60.38 -21.30 1.85
C ALA A 496 59.44 -20.94 3.03
N ALA A 497 59.60 -19.76 3.64
CA ALA A 497 58.71 -19.28 4.70
C ALA A 497 57.28 -18.99 4.18
N ASN A 498 57.15 -18.45 2.96
CA ASN A 498 55.86 -18.25 2.31
C ASN A 498 55.21 -19.58 1.93
N ALA A 499 55.98 -20.54 1.41
CA ALA A 499 55.49 -21.89 1.12
C ALA A 499 54.96 -22.55 2.41
N ALA A 500 55.74 -22.54 3.49
CA ALA A 500 55.31 -23.07 4.79
C ALA A 500 54.10 -22.31 5.36
N SER A 501 54.02 -20.99 5.17
CA SER A 501 52.84 -20.21 5.59
C SER A 501 51.62 -20.51 4.73
N SER A 502 51.79 -20.84 3.46
CA SER A 502 50.70 -21.22 2.55
C SER A 502 50.19 -22.63 2.82
N GLU A 503 51.09 -23.57 3.13
CA GLU A 503 50.75 -24.92 3.61
C GLU A 503 50.03 -24.83 4.96
N GLY A 504 50.56 -24.07 5.92
CA GLY A 504 49.90 -23.84 7.20
C GLY A 504 48.55 -23.11 7.09
N ALA A 505 48.37 -22.25 6.09
CA ALA A 505 47.07 -21.64 5.81
C ALA A 505 46.10 -22.66 5.16
N SER A 506 46.60 -23.52 4.27
CA SER A 506 45.81 -24.59 3.65
C SER A 506 45.39 -25.66 4.66
N GLU A 507 46.27 -26.04 5.60
CA GLU A 507 45.95 -26.95 6.69
C GLU A 507 44.92 -26.34 7.64
N ARG A 508 45.05 -25.05 7.97
CA ARG A 508 44.04 -24.33 8.78
C ARG A 508 42.70 -24.23 8.07
N LEU A 509 42.68 -24.00 6.76
CA LEU A 509 41.45 -24.01 5.97
C LEU A 509 40.82 -25.40 5.97
N SER A 510 41.60 -26.46 5.74
CA SER A 510 41.09 -27.83 5.79
C SER A 510 40.55 -28.19 7.17
N ALA A 511 41.22 -27.78 8.25
CA ALA A 511 40.76 -28.02 9.62
C ALA A 511 39.50 -27.21 9.97
N LEU A 512 39.35 -25.99 9.40
CA LEU A 512 38.14 -25.18 9.54
C LEU A 512 36.97 -25.74 8.75
N GLU A 513 37.21 -26.25 7.54
CA GLU A 513 36.20 -26.96 6.74
C GLU A 513 35.74 -28.25 7.41
N GLU A 514 36.66 -29.00 8.02
CA GLU A 514 36.33 -30.19 8.81
C GLU A 514 35.51 -29.83 10.05
N ASN A 515 35.91 -28.80 10.80
CA ASN A 515 35.13 -28.27 11.92
C ASN A 515 33.74 -27.76 11.50
N LEU A 516 33.62 -27.16 10.31
CA LEU A 516 32.33 -26.74 9.77
C LEU A 516 31.45 -27.94 9.44
N ARG A 517 31.99 -28.96 8.77
CA ARG A 517 31.27 -30.22 8.52
C ARG A 517 30.84 -30.92 9.81
N GLU A 518 31.69 -30.95 10.83
CA GLU A 518 31.34 -31.49 12.14
C GLU A 518 30.24 -30.68 12.83
N ARG A 519 30.28 -29.34 12.72
CA ARG A 519 29.22 -28.48 13.25
C ARG A 519 27.91 -28.63 12.49
N GLU A 520 27.96 -28.76 11.17
CA GLU A 520 26.79 -29.05 10.34
C GLU A 520 26.19 -30.42 10.67
N ALA A 521 27.02 -31.45 10.86
CA ALA A 521 26.60 -32.77 11.34
C ALA A 521 26.00 -32.70 12.76
N ALA A 522 26.57 -31.88 13.65
CA ALA A 522 26.06 -31.68 15.00
C ALA A 522 24.75 -30.89 15.03
N ILE A 523 24.58 -29.90 14.13
CA ILE A 523 23.35 -29.13 13.97
C ILE A 523 22.25 -30.05 13.43
N THR A 524 22.50 -30.80 12.36
CA THR A 524 21.52 -31.77 11.82
C THR A 524 21.14 -32.84 12.84
N ALA A 525 22.08 -33.33 13.65
CA ALA A 525 21.80 -34.22 14.77
C ALA A 525 20.96 -33.55 15.88
N ARG A 526 21.21 -32.27 16.18
CA ARG A 526 20.40 -31.49 17.13
C ARG A 526 19.01 -31.22 16.58
N GLU A 527 18.86 -30.92 15.30
CA GLU A 527 17.57 -30.72 14.64
C GLU A 527 16.75 -32.01 14.64
N ALA A 528 17.37 -33.16 14.35
CA ALA A 528 16.72 -34.46 14.49
C ALA A 528 16.27 -34.72 15.94
N LYS A 529 17.13 -34.42 16.92
CA LYS A 529 16.79 -34.57 18.33
C LYS A 529 15.70 -33.61 18.79
N VAL A 530 15.67 -32.38 18.29
CA VAL A 530 14.59 -31.41 18.53
C VAL A 530 13.28 -31.95 17.96
N LYS A 531 13.31 -32.46 16.74
CA LYS A 531 12.14 -33.09 16.11
C LYS A 531 11.62 -34.30 16.88
N ASP A 532 12.52 -35.15 17.41
CA ASP A 532 12.15 -36.26 18.28
C ASP A 532 11.55 -35.77 19.61
N THR A 533 12.10 -34.70 20.19
CA THR A 533 11.52 -34.10 21.39
C THR A 533 10.18 -33.42 21.13
N GLU A 534 9.99 -32.79 19.98
CA GLU A 534 8.70 -32.22 19.55
C GLU A 534 7.67 -33.33 19.41
N GLN A 535 8.01 -34.42 18.71
CA GLN A 535 7.13 -35.60 18.60
C GLN A 535 6.84 -36.24 19.97
N SER A 536 7.83 -36.29 20.88
CA SER A 536 7.62 -36.78 22.24
C SER A 536 6.78 -35.82 23.10
N ILE A 537 6.87 -34.51 22.88
CA ILE A 537 6.01 -33.52 23.55
C ILE A 537 4.60 -33.64 23.00
N GLU A 538 4.43 -33.81 21.69
CA GLU A 538 3.14 -34.00 21.05
C GLU A 538 2.47 -35.31 21.52
N SER A 539 3.23 -36.41 21.63
CA SER A 539 2.71 -37.66 22.18
C SER A 539 2.33 -37.52 23.65
N LYS A 540 3.14 -36.82 24.45
CA LYS A 540 2.83 -36.55 25.86
C LYS A 540 1.69 -35.56 26.04
N ALA A 541 1.50 -34.62 25.12
CA ALA A 541 0.37 -33.70 25.12
C ALA A 541 -0.92 -34.47 24.82
N ALA A 542 -0.89 -35.40 23.86
CA ALA A 542 -2.01 -36.32 23.61
C ALA A 542 -2.28 -37.25 24.81
N GLU A 543 -1.23 -37.78 25.46
CA GLU A 543 -1.39 -38.56 26.70
C GLU A 543 -1.94 -37.72 27.86
N LEU A 544 -1.53 -36.45 27.97
CA LEU A 544 -2.07 -35.52 28.96
C LEU A 544 -3.53 -35.17 28.68
N GLU A 545 -3.92 -34.99 27.42
CA GLU A 545 -5.32 -34.80 27.02
C GLU A 545 -6.18 -36.01 27.43
N VAL A 546 -5.68 -37.23 27.19
CA VAL A 546 -6.34 -38.46 27.66
C VAL A 546 -6.39 -38.55 29.18
N LEU A 547 -5.32 -38.17 29.89
CA LEU A 547 -5.30 -38.16 31.35
C LEU A 547 -6.16 -37.05 31.95
N GLU A 548 -6.29 -35.91 31.28
CA GLU A 548 -7.21 -34.83 31.65
C GLU A 548 -8.66 -35.29 31.48
N ASP A 549 -8.98 -35.97 30.38
CA ASP A 549 -10.27 -36.61 30.18
C ASP A 549 -10.55 -37.68 31.24
N GLU A 550 -9.57 -38.53 31.55
CA GLU A 550 -9.67 -39.50 32.65
C GLU A 550 -9.81 -38.81 34.01
N PHE A 551 -9.13 -37.69 34.24
CA PHE A 551 -9.22 -36.94 35.48
C PHE A 551 -10.60 -36.31 35.62
N VAL A 552 -11.15 -35.74 34.56
CA VAL A 552 -12.53 -35.22 34.51
C VAL A 552 -13.52 -36.35 34.79
N GLN A 553 -13.32 -37.53 34.19
CA GLN A 553 -14.15 -38.71 34.48
C GLN A 553 -14.00 -39.19 35.93
N ARG A 554 -12.78 -39.23 36.48
CA ARG A 554 -12.53 -39.59 37.89
C ARG A 554 -13.06 -38.54 38.84
N GLN A 555 -13.06 -37.26 38.48
CA GLN A 555 -13.63 -36.18 39.27
C GLN A 555 -15.16 -36.26 39.26
N ALA A 556 -15.78 -36.60 38.12
CA ALA A 556 -17.20 -36.92 38.05
C ALA A 556 -17.54 -38.17 38.88
N ALA A 557 -16.72 -39.22 38.82
CA ALA A 557 -16.87 -40.41 39.64
C ALA A 557 -16.65 -40.13 41.13
N LEU A 558 -15.71 -39.26 41.50
CA LEU A 558 -15.47 -38.80 42.86
C LEU A 558 -16.63 -37.95 43.37
N HIS A 559 -17.24 -37.12 42.53
CA HIS A 559 -18.47 -36.40 42.89
C HIS A 559 -19.63 -37.36 43.13
N SER A 560 -19.76 -38.41 42.32
CA SER A 560 -20.73 -39.50 42.53
C SER A 560 -20.42 -40.35 43.77
N ALA A 561 -19.14 -40.59 44.07
CA ALA A 561 -18.73 -41.28 45.28
C ALA A 561 -18.93 -40.40 46.52
N LYS A 562 -18.66 -39.08 46.44
CA LYS A 562 -18.94 -38.12 47.51
C LYS A 562 -20.43 -37.98 47.79
N SER A 563 -21.29 -38.01 46.77
CA SER A 563 -22.74 -38.02 46.99
C SER A 563 -23.16 -39.32 47.70
N LYS A 564 -22.63 -40.47 47.29
CA LYS A 564 -22.86 -41.76 47.97
C LYS A 564 -22.27 -41.82 49.38
N VAL A 565 -21.10 -41.25 49.63
CA VAL A 565 -20.49 -41.18 50.97
C VAL A 565 -21.28 -40.22 51.86
N LYS A 566 -21.79 -39.10 51.35
CA LYS A 566 -22.73 -38.26 52.10
C LYS A 566 -24.02 -39.01 52.44
N GLU A 567 -24.50 -39.87 51.55
CA GLU A 567 -25.67 -40.72 51.79
C GLU A 567 -25.39 -41.79 52.84
N VAL A 568 -24.20 -42.42 52.80
CA VAL A 568 -23.74 -43.39 53.81
C VAL A 568 -23.44 -42.71 55.14
N ASP A 569 -22.83 -41.53 55.16
CA ASP A 569 -22.56 -40.76 56.39
C ASP A 569 -23.87 -40.28 57.02
N ALA A 570 -24.87 -39.89 56.23
CA ALA A 570 -26.22 -39.66 56.72
C ALA A 570 -26.83 -40.94 57.32
N GLY A 571 -26.58 -42.09 56.69
CA GLY A 571 -26.92 -43.42 57.23
C GLY A 571 -26.21 -43.74 58.55
N ILE A 572 -24.89 -43.51 58.63
CA ILE A 572 -24.06 -43.76 59.82
C ILE A 572 -24.40 -42.79 60.94
N GLN A 573 -24.72 -41.53 60.65
CA GLN A 573 -25.25 -40.60 61.65
C GLN A 573 -26.59 -41.09 62.21
N SER A 574 -27.48 -41.60 61.35
CA SER A 574 -28.73 -42.22 61.82
C SER A 574 -28.47 -43.47 62.69
N GLU A 575 -27.45 -44.26 62.37
CA GLU A 575 -27.03 -45.45 63.13
C GLU A 575 -26.32 -45.07 64.44
N ARG A 576 -25.51 -44.00 64.45
CA ARG A 576 -24.87 -43.46 65.66
C ARG A 576 -25.90 -42.85 66.59
N GLU A 577 -26.90 -42.14 66.08
CA GLU A 577 -28.03 -41.71 66.89
C GLU A 577 -28.81 -42.89 67.49
N LYS A 578 -28.94 -44.01 66.76
CA LYS A 578 -29.51 -45.24 67.33
C LYS A 578 -28.60 -45.85 68.39
N LEU A 579 -27.28 -45.90 68.17
CA LEU A 579 -26.32 -46.44 69.11
C LEU A 579 -26.13 -45.58 70.35
N ASP A 580 -26.21 -44.25 70.25
CA ASP A 580 -26.20 -43.34 71.39
C ASP A 580 -27.50 -43.44 72.19
N ARG A 581 -28.65 -43.69 71.54
CA ARG A 581 -29.87 -44.10 72.24
C ARG A 581 -29.71 -45.45 72.95
N MET A 582 -28.97 -46.40 72.36
CA MET A 582 -28.67 -47.69 72.99
C MET A 582 -27.63 -47.60 74.12
N ARG A 583 -26.61 -46.73 74.00
CA ARG A 583 -25.63 -46.46 75.06
C ARG A 583 -26.24 -45.69 76.23
N ALA A 584 -27.12 -44.73 75.95
CA ALA A 584 -27.94 -44.07 76.97
C ALA A 584 -28.88 -45.04 77.71
N ALA A 585 -29.21 -46.19 77.10
CA ALA A 585 -29.93 -47.28 77.75
C ALA A 585 -29.02 -48.20 78.59
N PHE A 586 -27.71 -48.25 78.30
CA PHE A 586 -26.71 -49.06 79.02
C PHE A 586 -26.06 -48.31 80.22
N GLU A 587 -25.96 -46.98 80.20
CA GLU A 587 -25.48 -46.17 81.34
C GLU A 587 -26.51 -46.01 82.49
N LYS A 588 -27.60 -46.78 82.47
CA LYS A 588 -28.66 -46.82 83.51
C LYS A 588 -28.75 -48.14 84.27
N THR A 589 -27.75 -49.00 84.16
CA THR A 589 -27.52 -50.19 85.01
C THR A 589 -26.14 -50.11 85.62
#